data_AF-X0CKZ9-F1
#
_entry.id   AF-X0CKZ9-F1
#
_cell.length_a   1.000
_cell.length_b   1.000
_cell.length_c   1.000
_cell.angle_alpha   90.00
_cell.angle_beta   90.00
_cell.angle_gamma   90.00
#
_symmetry.space_group_name_H-M   'P 1'
#
loop_
_entity.id
_entity.type
_entity.pdbx_description
1 polymer ?
#
loop_
_entity_poly.entity_id
_entity_poly.type
_entity_poly.pdbx_seq_one_letter_code
_entity_poly.pdbx_strand_id
1 'polypeptide(L)'
;MDPNKPQILPYNTLLRRIYRAFGFNKGYNFVLWFLFGGAFLAFTLSRFIYLDFDGRLCPIEPPTNRPYGSRGAVPGECYYYRRGVGKAGIIMHLAGILPAAVLVVFQFLPVIRHRSLIVHRINGYIVLLLSTVGMIGVFMIARHTFGGTLEMQTVTGAASILFVTCMLLAYINIKKLQLEQHRAWMIRGWIIAAHVVTMRLIGIIMAQITSRMDPYYTTTPCAVLDSMFYHNKPVVEALYPDCIGFYTGETPDQRVIIKGTSGERPDEIAASLNSAFGASAWLALLIHIIAVELYLRLTSAESERLRKVSYRWQQNAGMKDPGNAGLTAQRLGDAEPWAYPVDDQTLYDGGESFR
;
A
#
# COMPACT_ATOMS: atom_id res chain seq x y z
N MET A 1 28.59 1.02 48.92
CA MET A 1 27.86 1.28 47.67
C MET A 1 28.89 1.25 46.55
N ASP A 2 28.78 0.29 45.64
CA ASP A 2 29.73 0.10 44.54
C ASP A 2 29.40 1.09 43.40
N PRO A 3 30.31 2.01 43.04
CA PRO A 3 30.06 3.06 42.05
C PRO A 3 30.10 2.56 40.59
N ASN A 4 30.38 1.27 40.33
CA ASN A 4 30.55 0.73 38.97
C ASN A 4 29.41 -0.19 38.47
N LYS A 5 28.27 -0.24 39.16
CA LYS A 5 27.11 -0.98 38.65
C LYS A 5 26.25 -0.06 37.79
N PRO A 6 26.16 -0.26 36.46
CA PRO A 6 25.26 0.54 35.62
C PRO A 6 23.83 0.35 36.15
N GLN A 7 23.22 1.44 36.62
CA GLN A 7 21.81 1.46 36.99
C GLN A 7 20.99 1.24 35.72
N ILE A 8 20.61 0.00 35.47
CA ILE A 8 19.68 -0.34 34.40
C ILE A 8 18.32 0.24 34.79
N LEU A 9 17.95 1.36 34.17
CA LEU A 9 16.63 1.98 34.37
C LEU A 9 15.51 0.93 34.23
N PRO A 10 14.50 0.91 35.13
CA PRO A 10 13.40 -0.06 35.11
C PRO A 10 12.59 -0.08 33.81
N TYR A 11 12.67 0.99 33.01
CA TYR A 11 12.08 1.11 31.67
C TYR A 11 12.49 -0.02 30.71
N ASN A 12 13.73 -0.52 30.83
CA ASN A 12 14.24 -1.61 29.99
C ASN A 12 13.55 -2.96 30.25
N THR A 13 12.91 -3.15 31.40
CA THR A 13 12.24 -4.41 31.74
C THR A 13 10.80 -4.47 31.21
N LEU A 14 10.05 -3.36 31.31
CA LEU A 14 8.67 -3.28 30.84
C LEU A 14 8.59 -3.32 29.31
N LEU A 15 9.37 -2.49 28.61
CA LEU A 15 9.41 -2.49 27.14
C LEU A 15 9.85 -3.86 26.61
N ARG A 16 10.81 -4.50 27.29
CA ARG A 16 11.26 -5.87 26.99
C ARG A 16 10.19 -6.92 27.21
N ARG A 17 9.35 -6.77 28.24
CA ARG A 17 8.19 -7.64 28.46
C ARG A 17 7.14 -7.46 27.35
N ILE A 18 6.87 -6.21 26.95
CA ILE A 18 5.90 -5.87 25.90
C ILE A 18 6.33 -6.46 24.56
N TYR A 19 7.52 -6.11 24.05
CA TYR A 19 7.89 -6.56 22.70
C TYR A 19 8.06 -8.09 22.62
N ARG A 20 8.45 -8.75 23.72
CA ARG A 20 8.50 -10.22 23.81
C ARG A 20 7.11 -10.86 23.81
N ALA A 21 6.11 -10.23 24.42
CA ALA A 21 4.72 -10.71 24.37
C ALA A 21 4.19 -10.75 22.92
N PHE A 22 4.61 -9.80 22.09
CA PHE A 22 4.33 -9.78 20.64
C PHE A 22 5.27 -10.69 19.82
N GLY A 23 6.19 -11.40 20.46
CA GLY A 23 7.09 -12.38 19.84
C GLY A 23 8.34 -11.77 19.18
N PHE A 24 8.64 -10.49 19.40
CA PHE A 24 9.86 -9.88 18.87
C PHE A 24 11.07 -10.23 19.74
N ASN A 25 12.19 -10.56 19.10
CA ASN A 25 13.47 -10.77 19.80
C ASN A 25 14.25 -9.47 20.03
N LYS A 26 14.09 -8.50 19.11
CA LYS A 26 14.79 -7.21 19.13
C LYS A 26 13.79 -6.06 19.22
N GLY A 27 14.02 -5.11 20.13
CA GLY A 27 13.11 -3.99 20.38
C GLY A 27 12.89 -3.07 19.18
N TYR A 28 13.93 -2.82 18.36
CA TYR A 28 13.78 -1.97 17.17
C TYR A 28 12.80 -2.53 16.14
N ASN A 29 12.73 -3.87 15.97
CA ASN A 29 11.76 -4.49 15.06
C ASN A 29 10.32 -4.26 15.54
N PHE A 30 10.10 -4.27 16.87
CA PHE A 30 8.81 -3.94 17.44
C PHE A 30 8.46 -2.46 17.23
N VAL A 31 9.41 -1.55 17.44
CA VAL A 31 9.19 -0.10 17.19
C VAL A 31 8.85 0.15 15.73
N LEU A 32 9.58 -0.46 14.79
CA LEU A 32 9.29 -0.34 13.35
C LEU A 32 7.90 -0.90 13.02
N TRP A 33 7.56 -2.08 13.52
CA TRP A 33 6.23 -2.66 13.30
C TRP A 33 5.11 -1.80 13.91
N PHE A 34 5.32 -1.26 15.11
CA PHE A 34 4.34 -0.40 15.77
C PHE A 34 4.13 0.91 15.01
N LEU A 35 5.20 1.58 14.60
CA LEU A 35 5.11 2.84 13.88
C LEU A 35 4.53 2.65 12.48
N PHE A 36 5.13 1.78 11.66
CA PHE A 36 4.71 1.62 10.26
C PHE A 36 3.47 0.74 10.12
N GLY A 37 3.42 -0.39 10.82
CA GLY A 37 2.25 -1.27 10.82
C GLY A 37 1.06 -0.64 11.54
N GLY A 38 1.29 0.07 12.66
CA GLY A 38 0.24 0.81 13.36
C GLY A 38 -0.29 2.00 12.55
N ALA A 39 0.58 2.80 11.93
CA ALA A 39 0.14 3.89 11.05
C ALA A 39 -0.63 3.36 9.83
N PHE A 40 -0.17 2.26 9.23
CA PHE A 40 -0.86 1.62 8.11
C PHE A 40 -2.23 1.04 8.53
N LEU A 41 -2.32 0.42 9.72
CA LEU A 41 -3.58 -0.05 10.30
C LEU A 41 -4.54 1.10 10.56
N ALA A 42 -4.09 2.17 11.20
CA ALA A 42 -4.90 3.35 11.51
C ALA A 42 -5.41 4.02 10.23
N PHE A 43 -4.54 4.17 9.23
CA PHE A 43 -4.94 4.65 7.91
C PHE A 43 -6.02 3.76 7.31
N THR A 44 -5.80 2.44 7.27
CA THR A 44 -6.74 1.49 6.67
C THR A 44 -8.10 1.53 7.36
N LEU A 45 -8.14 1.49 8.70
CA LEU A 45 -9.37 1.58 9.49
C LEU A 45 -10.13 2.88 9.21
N SER A 46 -9.42 4.00 9.04
CA SER A 46 -10.04 5.29 8.69
C SER A 46 -10.73 5.30 7.32
N ARG A 47 -10.46 4.32 6.44
CA ARG A 47 -11.01 4.23 5.08
C ARG A 47 -12.16 3.24 4.92
N PHE A 48 -12.45 2.40 5.93
CA PHE A 48 -13.61 1.49 5.88
C PHE A 48 -14.95 2.22 5.70
N ILE A 49 -15.05 3.47 6.17
CA ILE A 49 -16.23 4.30 5.95
C ILE A 49 -16.58 4.49 4.47
N TYR A 50 -15.63 4.31 3.55
CA TYR A 50 -15.85 4.46 2.10
C TYR A 50 -16.48 3.24 1.44
N LEU A 51 -16.71 2.14 2.17
CA LEU A 51 -17.56 1.04 1.70
C LEU A 51 -19.02 1.46 1.61
N ASP A 52 -19.43 2.48 2.38
CA ASP A 52 -20.69 3.18 2.16
C ASP A 52 -20.58 4.08 0.92
N PHE A 53 -20.91 3.49 -0.23
CA PHE A 53 -20.72 4.10 -1.54
C PHE A 53 -21.57 5.38 -1.71
N ASP A 54 -22.88 5.29 -1.48
CA ASP A 54 -23.82 6.39 -1.74
C ASP A 54 -23.90 7.40 -0.58
N GLY A 55 -23.48 7.03 0.63
CA GLY A 55 -23.48 7.94 1.80
C GLY A 55 -22.15 8.65 2.07
N ARG A 56 -21.01 7.97 1.87
CA ARG A 56 -19.69 8.48 2.26
C ARG A 56 -18.73 8.71 1.10
N LEU A 57 -18.60 7.75 0.18
CA LEU A 57 -17.65 7.86 -0.92
C LEU A 57 -18.13 8.84 -2.00
N CYS A 58 -19.36 8.64 -2.47
CA CYS A 58 -20.03 9.42 -3.50
C CYS A 58 -21.43 9.83 -3.03
N PRO A 59 -21.56 10.87 -2.19
CA PRO A 59 -22.85 11.38 -1.74
C PRO A 59 -23.69 11.92 -2.91
N ILE A 60 -24.99 11.69 -2.86
CA ILE A 60 -25.96 12.16 -3.88
C ILE A 60 -26.32 13.63 -3.68
N GLU A 61 -26.22 14.11 -2.44
CA GLU A 61 -26.51 15.49 -2.07
C GLU A 61 -25.23 16.28 -1.76
N PRO A 62 -25.26 17.62 -1.95
CA PRO A 62 -24.16 18.48 -1.56
C PRO A 62 -23.87 18.39 -0.05
N PRO A 63 -22.60 18.44 0.35
CA PRO A 63 -22.25 18.46 1.76
C PRO A 63 -22.80 19.73 2.44
N THR A 64 -23.77 19.57 3.34
CA THR A 64 -24.48 20.72 3.97
C THR A 64 -23.71 21.44 5.08
N ASN A 65 -22.57 20.90 5.55
CA ASN A 65 -21.80 21.48 6.67
C ASN A 65 -20.30 21.11 6.64
N ARG A 66 -19.72 20.91 5.44
CA ARG A 66 -18.31 20.55 5.31
C ARG A 66 -17.73 20.97 3.97
N PRO A 67 -16.44 21.33 3.89
CA PRO A 67 -15.77 21.60 2.63
C PRO A 67 -15.87 20.40 1.68
N TYR A 68 -15.99 20.67 0.38
CA TYR A 68 -15.85 19.64 -0.65
C TYR A 68 -14.50 18.90 -0.50
N GLY A 69 -14.48 17.59 -0.75
CA GLY A 69 -13.26 16.77 -0.61
C GLY A 69 -12.81 16.47 0.83
N SER A 70 -13.47 17.02 1.86
CA SER A 70 -13.13 16.75 3.27
C SER A 70 -13.38 15.30 3.70
N ARG A 71 -14.35 14.62 3.05
CA ARG A 71 -14.67 13.20 3.22
C ARG A 71 -15.30 12.67 1.93
N GLY A 72 -14.74 11.61 1.38
CA GLY A 72 -15.22 10.97 0.15
C GLY A 72 -14.15 10.91 -0.93
N ALA A 73 -14.58 10.65 -2.16
CA ALA A 73 -13.73 10.73 -3.34
C ALA A 73 -13.36 12.19 -3.65
N VAL A 74 -12.30 12.41 -4.43
CA VAL A 74 -11.96 13.74 -4.93
C VAL A 74 -13.11 14.24 -5.81
N PRO A 75 -13.48 15.54 -5.76
CA PRO A 75 -14.56 16.04 -6.61
C PRO A 75 -14.31 15.68 -8.08
N GLY A 76 -15.36 15.23 -8.77
CA GLY A 76 -15.29 14.74 -10.15
C GLY A 76 -15.09 13.22 -10.30
N GLU A 77 -14.45 12.53 -9.35
CA GLU A 77 -14.24 11.07 -9.46
C GLU A 77 -15.56 10.28 -9.48
N CYS A 78 -16.55 10.76 -8.73
CA CYS A 78 -17.87 10.14 -8.66
C CYS A 78 -18.63 10.13 -9.99
N TYR A 79 -18.29 11.01 -10.93
CA TYR A 79 -18.83 10.92 -12.30
C TYR A 79 -18.52 9.56 -12.94
N TYR A 80 -17.30 9.06 -12.74
CA TYR A 80 -16.84 7.79 -13.27
C TYR A 80 -17.23 6.62 -12.36
N TYR A 81 -17.13 6.77 -11.04
CA TYR A 81 -17.40 5.68 -10.10
C TYR A 81 -18.88 5.31 -9.99
N ARG A 82 -19.80 6.18 -10.40
CA ARG A 82 -21.24 5.85 -10.35
C ARG A 82 -21.71 4.90 -11.46
N ARG A 83 -20.90 4.63 -12.49
CA ARG A 83 -21.35 3.94 -13.71
C ARG A 83 -20.54 2.67 -14.00
N GLY A 84 -21.24 1.60 -14.39
CA GLY A 84 -20.67 0.36 -14.96
C GLY A 84 -19.40 -0.15 -14.27
N VAL A 85 -18.33 -0.24 -15.06
CA VAL A 85 -16.99 -0.75 -14.64
C VAL A 85 -16.39 0.09 -13.51
N GLY A 86 -16.62 1.40 -13.47
CA GLY A 86 -16.10 2.27 -12.42
C GLY A 86 -16.65 1.91 -11.05
N LYS A 87 -17.97 1.64 -10.96
CA LYS A 87 -18.63 1.25 -9.70
C LYS A 87 -18.15 -0.10 -9.20
N ALA A 88 -18.13 -1.10 -10.08
CA ALA A 88 -17.63 -2.42 -9.74
C ALA A 88 -16.15 -2.36 -9.31
N GLY A 89 -15.34 -1.60 -10.05
CA GLY A 89 -13.91 -1.47 -9.80
C GLY A 89 -13.59 -0.87 -8.44
N ILE A 90 -14.22 0.26 -8.08
CA ILE A 90 -13.93 0.91 -6.78
C ILE A 90 -14.43 0.08 -5.59
N ILE A 91 -15.58 -0.61 -5.74
CA ILE A 91 -16.09 -1.51 -4.70
C ILE A 91 -15.15 -2.70 -4.53
N MET A 92 -14.73 -3.36 -5.63
CA MET A 92 -13.77 -4.46 -5.58
C MET A 92 -12.44 -4.01 -4.99
N HIS A 93 -11.96 -2.82 -5.36
CA HIS A 93 -10.74 -2.25 -4.81
C HIS A 93 -10.83 -2.11 -3.29
N LEU A 94 -11.84 -1.40 -2.78
CA LEU A 94 -11.99 -1.13 -1.35
C LEU A 94 -12.32 -2.40 -0.55
N ALA A 95 -13.26 -3.22 -1.02
CA ALA A 95 -13.66 -4.46 -0.34
C ALA A 95 -12.56 -5.53 -0.36
N GLY A 96 -11.63 -5.48 -1.32
CA GLY A 96 -10.43 -6.32 -1.33
C GLY A 96 -9.32 -5.76 -0.44
N ILE A 97 -8.85 -4.55 -0.74
CA ILE A 97 -7.59 -4.05 -0.17
C ILE A 97 -7.70 -3.67 1.31
N LEU A 98 -8.85 -3.15 1.76
CA LEU A 98 -9.02 -2.71 3.15
C LEU A 98 -8.93 -3.89 4.14
N PRO A 99 -9.69 -4.99 3.98
CA PRO A 99 -9.51 -6.15 4.85
C PRO A 99 -8.14 -6.80 4.68
N ALA A 100 -7.59 -6.86 3.46
CA ALA A 100 -6.23 -7.39 3.25
C ALA A 100 -5.17 -6.62 4.05
N ALA A 101 -5.26 -5.28 4.03
CA ALA A 101 -4.35 -4.38 4.73
C ALA A 101 -4.48 -4.47 6.26
N VAL A 102 -5.68 -4.71 6.79
CA VAL A 102 -5.83 -5.03 8.23
C VAL A 102 -5.15 -6.37 8.56
N LEU A 103 -5.47 -7.40 7.77
CA LEU A 103 -4.98 -8.76 7.99
C LEU A 103 -3.46 -8.90 7.87
N VAL A 104 -2.82 -8.11 7.01
CA VAL A 104 -1.37 -8.16 6.84
C VAL A 104 -0.60 -7.63 8.06
N VAL A 105 -1.17 -6.69 8.82
CA VAL A 105 -0.49 -6.19 10.02
C VAL A 105 -0.30 -7.33 11.02
N PHE A 106 -1.28 -8.24 11.08
CA PHE A 106 -1.19 -9.49 11.85
C PHE A 106 -0.27 -10.54 11.18
N GLN A 107 -0.10 -10.53 9.86
CA GLN A 107 0.89 -11.40 9.19
C GLN A 107 2.32 -11.12 9.64
N PHE A 108 2.63 -9.85 9.92
CA PHE A 108 3.95 -9.43 10.38
C PHE A 108 4.16 -9.54 11.89
N LEU A 109 3.18 -10.03 12.65
CA LEU A 109 3.32 -10.31 14.07
C LEU A 109 4.00 -11.67 14.32
N PRO A 110 5.23 -11.71 14.88
CA PRO A 110 5.95 -12.96 15.06
C PRO A 110 5.22 -13.95 15.96
N VAL A 111 4.53 -13.49 17.01
CA VAL A 111 3.81 -14.35 17.97
C VAL A 111 2.80 -15.27 17.28
N ILE A 112 2.13 -14.81 16.23
CA ILE A 112 1.15 -15.61 15.50
C ILE A 112 1.85 -16.77 14.79
N ARG A 113 2.96 -16.48 14.10
CA ARG A 113 3.75 -17.51 13.42
C ARG A 113 4.37 -18.50 14.40
N HIS A 114 4.83 -18.05 15.57
CA HIS A 114 5.44 -18.93 16.58
C HIS A 114 4.43 -19.81 17.30
N ARG A 115 3.21 -19.33 17.54
CA ARG A 115 2.17 -20.08 18.27
C ARG A 115 1.24 -20.88 17.37
N SER A 116 0.92 -20.38 16.18
CA SER A 116 -0.02 -21.03 15.27
C SER A 116 0.34 -20.77 13.80
N LEU A 117 1.14 -21.67 13.24
CA LEU A 117 1.46 -21.65 11.81
C LEU A 117 0.24 -21.83 10.92
N ILE A 118 -0.78 -22.56 11.37
CA ILE A 118 -2.02 -22.76 10.61
C ILE A 118 -2.77 -21.45 10.43
N VAL A 119 -2.90 -20.65 11.50
CA VAL A 119 -3.54 -19.32 11.44
C VAL A 119 -2.79 -18.39 10.50
N HIS A 120 -1.44 -18.35 10.58
CA HIS A 120 -0.61 -17.57 9.68
C HIS A 120 -0.85 -17.95 8.19
N ARG A 121 -0.92 -19.26 7.90
CA ARG A 121 -1.17 -19.79 6.55
C ARG A 121 -2.56 -19.44 6.02
N ILE A 122 -3.62 -19.68 6.79
CA ILE A 122 -5.01 -19.39 6.38
C ILE A 122 -5.15 -17.88 6.14
N ASN A 123 -4.70 -17.07 7.08
CA ASN A 123 -4.69 -15.62 6.92
C ASN A 123 -3.89 -15.22 5.66
N GLY A 124 -2.81 -15.92 5.34
CA GLY A 124 -1.95 -15.59 4.19
C GLY A 124 -2.67 -15.80 2.86
N TYR A 125 -3.42 -16.90 2.74
CA TYR A 125 -4.25 -17.15 1.56
C TYR A 125 -5.40 -16.16 1.43
N ILE A 126 -6.04 -15.78 2.54
CA ILE A 126 -7.09 -14.75 2.55
C ILE A 126 -6.51 -13.41 2.07
N VAL A 127 -5.35 -13.01 2.60
CA VAL A 127 -4.65 -11.78 2.19
C VAL A 127 -4.32 -11.81 0.69
N LEU A 128 -3.83 -12.92 0.14
CA LEU A 128 -3.53 -13.05 -1.29
C LEU A 128 -4.80 -12.98 -2.17
N LEU A 129 -5.89 -13.62 -1.75
CA LEU A 129 -7.17 -13.58 -2.45
C LEU A 129 -7.73 -12.15 -2.48
N LEU A 130 -7.82 -11.51 -1.33
CA LEU A 130 -8.33 -10.15 -1.19
C LEU A 130 -7.45 -9.13 -1.93
N SER A 131 -6.13 -9.32 -1.92
CA SER A 131 -5.19 -8.50 -2.69
C SER A 131 -5.46 -8.63 -4.19
N THR A 132 -5.69 -9.86 -4.70
CA THR A 132 -6.05 -10.09 -6.10
C THR A 132 -7.33 -9.37 -6.49
N VAL A 133 -8.40 -9.51 -5.69
CA VAL A 133 -9.68 -8.81 -5.91
C VAL A 133 -9.47 -7.29 -5.90
N GLY A 134 -8.71 -6.79 -4.93
CA GLY A 134 -8.38 -5.38 -4.80
C GLY A 134 -7.64 -4.83 -6.02
N MET A 135 -6.69 -5.60 -6.57
CA MET A 135 -5.91 -5.21 -7.75
C MET A 135 -6.72 -5.23 -9.04
N ILE A 136 -7.62 -6.21 -9.23
CA ILE A 136 -8.56 -6.18 -10.35
C ILE A 136 -9.37 -4.87 -10.30
N GLY A 137 -9.84 -4.50 -9.11
CA GLY A 137 -10.51 -3.22 -8.88
C GLY A 137 -9.67 -2.01 -9.27
N VAL A 138 -8.38 -1.97 -8.91
CA VAL A 138 -7.45 -0.89 -9.31
C VAL A 138 -7.40 -0.74 -10.83
N PHE A 139 -7.20 -1.82 -11.57
CA PHE A 139 -7.09 -1.76 -13.03
C PHE A 139 -8.39 -1.27 -13.70
N MET A 140 -9.55 -1.55 -13.10
CA MET A 140 -10.85 -1.08 -13.57
C MET A 140 -11.04 0.45 -13.41
N ILE A 141 -10.36 1.07 -12.43
CA ILE A 141 -10.53 2.50 -12.11
C ILE A 141 -9.33 3.39 -12.47
N ALA A 142 -8.18 2.79 -12.81
CA ALA A 142 -6.90 3.49 -12.99
C ALA A 142 -6.98 4.67 -13.98
N ARG A 143 -7.79 4.54 -15.05
CA ARG A 143 -7.92 5.55 -16.11
C ARG A 143 -8.42 6.91 -15.62
N HIS A 144 -9.19 6.95 -14.53
CA HIS A 144 -9.90 8.16 -14.10
C HIS A 144 -9.59 8.59 -12.66
N THR A 145 -8.78 7.83 -11.94
CA THR A 145 -8.43 8.12 -10.55
C THR A 145 -7.54 9.37 -10.47
N PHE A 146 -7.82 10.28 -9.53
CA PHE A 146 -7.17 11.59 -9.37
C PHE A 146 -6.99 12.38 -10.68
N GLY A 147 -8.08 12.56 -11.43
CA GLY A 147 -8.09 13.33 -12.68
C GLY A 147 -7.60 12.56 -13.90
N GLY A 148 -7.14 11.30 -13.73
CA GLY A 148 -6.77 10.44 -14.85
C GLY A 148 -5.54 10.93 -15.64
N THR A 149 -4.67 11.72 -15.02
CA THR A 149 -3.44 12.21 -15.65
C THR A 149 -2.51 11.05 -16.00
N LEU A 150 -1.69 11.22 -17.04
CA LEU A 150 -0.75 10.16 -17.45
C LEU A 150 0.24 9.82 -16.34
N GLU A 151 0.65 10.80 -15.54
CA GLU A 151 1.49 10.59 -14.35
C GLU A 151 0.81 9.68 -13.33
N MET A 152 -0.47 9.92 -13.03
CA MET A 152 -1.23 9.08 -12.10
C MET A 152 -1.45 7.66 -12.65
N GLN A 153 -1.73 7.53 -13.95
CA GLN A 153 -1.89 6.22 -14.59
C GLN A 153 -0.58 5.42 -14.58
N THR A 154 0.55 6.07 -14.88
CA THR A 154 1.86 5.41 -14.92
C THR A 154 2.33 4.97 -13.54
N VAL A 155 2.20 5.79 -12.50
CA VAL A 155 2.55 5.38 -11.13
C VAL A 155 1.62 4.29 -10.61
N THR A 156 0.31 4.38 -10.89
CA THR A 156 -0.65 3.34 -10.50
C THR A 156 -0.31 2.02 -11.18
N GLY A 157 0.00 2.04 -12.47
CA GLY A 157 0.45 0.88 -13.23
C GLY A 157 1.74 0.27 -12.67
N ALA A 158 2.76 1.11 -12.44
CA ALA A 158 4.05 0.68 -11.89
C ALA A 158 3.89 0.04 -10.49
N ALA A 159 3.19 0.72 -9.57
CA ALA A 159 2.93 0.20 -8.23
C ALA A 159 2.14 -1.12 -8.27
N SER A 160 1.15 -1.23 -9.18
CA SER A 160 0.35 -2.43 -9.37
C SER A 160 1.19 -3.61 -9.85
N ILE A 161 2.03 -3.40 -10.87
CA ILE A 161 2.93 -4.43 -11.42
C ILE A 161 3.90 -4.89 -10.34
N LEU A 162 4.54 -3.97 -9.62
CA LEU A 162 5.44 -4.28 -8.52
C LEU A 162 4.74 -5.10 -7.43
N PHE A 163 3.54 -4.67 -7.00
CA PHE A 163 2.79 -5.35 -5.95
C PHE A 163 2.37 -6.77 -6.36
N VAL A 164 1.78 -6.94 -7.55
CA VAL A 164 1.37 -8.25 -8.08
C VAL A 164 2.59 -9.17 -8.23
N THR A 165 3.71 -8.64 -8.74
CA THR A 165 4.97 -9.39 -8.85
C THR A 165 5.47 -9.86 -7.49
N CYS A 166 5.45 -8.98 -6.49
CA CYS A 166 5.81 -9.34 -5.12
C CYS A 166 4.91 -10.44 -4.55
N MET A 167 3.59 -10.36 -4.73
CA MET A 167 2.66 -11.39 -4.26
C MET A 167 2.89 -12.74 -4.96
N LEU A 168 3.10 -12.72 -6.28
CA LEU A 168 3.38 -13.92 -7.07
C LEU A 168 4.69 -14.57 -6.64
N LEU A 169 5.78 -13.81 -6.54
CA LEU A 169 7.08 -14.32 -6.12
C LEU A 169 7.06 -14.79 -4.67
N ALA A 170 6.37 -14.09 -3.77
CA ALA A 170 6.16 -14.55 -2.40
C ALA A 170 5.45 -15.90 -2.35
N TYR A 171 4.41 -16.09 -3.18
CA TYR A 171 3.65 -17.33 -3.28
C TYR A 171 4.50 -18.47 -3.86
N ILE A 172 5.24 -18.24 -4.95
CA ILE A 172 6.10 -19.26 -5.55
C ILE A 172 7.18 -19.70 -4.56
N ASN A 173 7.84 -18.75 -3.89
CA ASN A 173 8.90 -19.03 -2.93
C ASN A 173 8.41 -19.83 -1.72
N ILE A 174 7.22 -19.54 -1.17
CA ILE A 174 6.70 -20.35 -0.06
C ILE A 174 6.34 -21.77 -0.51
N LYS A 175 5.85 -21.96 -1.74
CA LYS A 175 5.61 -23.30 -2.30
C LYS A 175 6.90 -24.06 -2.59
N LYS A 176 8.03 -23.36 -2.74
CA LYS A 176 9.38 -23.95 -2.84
C LYS A 176 10.09 -24.02 -1.49
N LEU A 177 9.39 -23.79 -0.38
CA LEU A 177 9.94 -23.82 0.98
C LEU A 177 11.11 -22.83 1.20
N GLN A 178 11.06 -21.67 0.54
CA GLN A 178 12.06 -20.59 0.61
C GLN A 178 11.52 -19.45 1.49
N LEU A 179 11.71 -19.56 2.80
CA LEU A 179 11.11 -18.67 3.79
C LEU A 179 11.74 -17.29 3.74
N GLU A 180 13.05 -17.21 3.53
CA GLU A 180 13.80 -15.96 3.41
C GLU A 180 13.31 -15.16 2.20
N GLN A 181 13.13 -15.80 1.04
CA GLN A 181 12.63 -15.13 -0.16
C GLN A 181 11.14 -14.80 -0.03
N HIS A 182 10.32 -15.72 0.49
CA HIS A 182 8.92 -15.44 0.79
C HIS A 182 8.77 -14.20 1.69
N ARG A 183 9.52 -14.14 2.79
CA ARG A 183 9.54 -12.98 3.69
C ARG A 183 9.94 -11.71 2.93
N ALA A 184 11.03 -11.77 2.17
CA ALA A 184 11.55 -10.60 1.48
C ALA A 184 10.53 -10.04 0.47
N TRP A 185 9.90 -10.90 -0.33
CA TRP A 185 8.85 -10.50 -1.29
C TRP A 185 7.57 -10.01 -0.63
N MET A 186 7.13 -10.62 0.49
CA MET A 186 5.98 -10.11 1.25
C MET A 186 6.25 -8.72 1.83
N ILE A 187 7.45 -8.48 2.36
CA ILE A 187 7.85 -7.16 2.89
C ILE A 187 7.90 -6.13 1.77
N ARG A 188 8.49 -6.45 0.60
CA ARG A 188 8.47 -5.58 -0.58
C ARG A 188 7.06 -5.20 -0.99
N GLY A 189 6.20 -6.19 -1.19
CA GLY A 189 4.82 -5.94 -1.62
C GLY A 189 4.08 -4.98 -0.68
N TRP A 190 4.11 -5.23 0.62
CA TRP A 190 3.32 -4.43 1.56
C TRP A 190 3.93 -3.08 1.94
N ILE A 191 5.26 -2.94 1.90
CA ILE A 191 5.90 -1.62 2.01
C ILE A 191 5.63 -0.80 0.74
N ILE A 192 5.71 -1.41 -0.45
CA ILE A 192 5.30 -0.74 -1.68
C ILE A 192 3.82 -0.34 -1.58
N ALA A 193 2.91 -1.23 -1.18
CA ALA A 193 1.49 -0.88 -1.02
C ALA A 193 1.26 0.28 -0.03
N ALA A 194 2.06 0.38 1.04
CA ALA A 194 1.97 1.47 2.02
C ALA A 194 2.31 2.87 1.47
N HIS A 195 2.90 2.97 0.26
CA HIS A 195 3.16 4.27 -0.38
C HIS A 195 1.89 5.13 -0.52
N VAL A 196 0.71 4.51 -0.57
CA VAL A 196 -0.59 5.21 -0.66
C VAL A 196 -0.88 6.11 0.55
N VAL A 197 -0.31 5.80 1.72
CA VAL A 197 -0.41 6.64 2.91
C VAL A 197 0.45 7.88 2.74
N THR A 198 1.70 7.66 2.33
CA THR A 198 2.70 8.71 2.18
C THR A 198 2.38 9.66 1.03
N MET A 199 1.92 9.14 -0.12
CA MET A 199 1.52 9.99 -1.25
C MET A 199 0.40 10.96 -0.88
N ARG A 200 -0.54 10.57 0.01
CA ARG A 200 -1.64 11.43 0.41
C ARG A 200 -1.16 12.59 1.26
N LEU A 201 -0.21 12.33 2.17
CA LEU A 201 0.42 13.37 2.98
C LEU A 201 1.21 14.34 2.09
N ILE A 202 2.06 13.81 1.21
CA ILE A 202 2.85 14.62 0.27
C ILE A 202 1.93 15.41 -0.67
N GLY A 203 0.89 14.78 -1.23
CA GLY A 203 -0.04 15.40 -2.17
C GLY A 203 -0.83 16.54 -1.55
N ILE A 204 -1.30 16.40 -0.31
CA ILE A 204 -1.95 17.51 0.43
C ILE A 204 -0.96 18.66 0.63
N ILE A 205 0.27 18.38 1.08
CA ILE A 205 1.29 19.41 1.29
C ILE A 205 1.62 20.13 -0.03
N MET A 206 1.85 19.38 -1.10
CA MET A 206 2.11 19.91 -2.43
C MET A 206 0.96 20.80 -2.91
N ALA A 207 -0.28 20.32 -2.84
CA ALA A 207 -1.47 21.09 -3.22
C ALA A 207 -1.59 22.42 -2.45
N GLN A 208 -1.28 22.42 -1.14
CA GLN A 208 -1.31 23.65 -0.34
C GLN A 208 -0.20 24.64 -0.71
N ILE A 209 1.00 24.15 -1.04
CA ILE A 209 2.13 24.99 -1.46
C ILE A 209 1.84 25.62 -2.82
N THR A 210 1.43 24.81 -3.80
CA THR A 210 1.17 25.27 -5.18
C THR A 210 0.01 26.24 -5.24
N SER A 211 -1.04 26.03 -4.44
CA SER A 211 -2.18 26.94 -4.35
C SER A 211 -1.82 28.35 -3.85
N ARG A 212 -0.71 28.52 -3.13
CA ARG A 212 -0.29 29.81 -2.54
C ARG A 212 0.84 30.52 -3.30
N MET A 213 1.56 29.80 -4.16
CA MET A 213 2.70 30.33 -4.90
C MET A 213 2.30 30.63 -6.36
N ASP A 214 2.32 29.61 -7.20
CA ASP A 214 1.89 29.67 -8.59
C ASP A 214 0.96 28.47 -8.87
N PRO A 215 -0.37 28.68 -8.80
CA PRO A 215 -1.34 27.61 -8.96
C PRO A 215 -1.28 26.94 -10.33
N TYR A 216 -1.18 25.61 -10.33
CA TYR A 216 -1.30 24.81 -11.55
C TYR A 216 -2.73 24.82 -12.09
N TYR A 217 -2.85 24.62 -13.41
CA TYR A 217 -4.13 24.51 -14.09
C TYR A 217 -4.33 23.08 -14.58
N THR A 218 -5.59 22.63 -14.59
CA THR A 218 -5.99 21.32 -15.11
C THR A 218 -7.10 21.47 -16.13
N THR A 219 -7.19 20.54 -17.07
CA THR A 219 -8.29 20.48 -18.05
C THR A 219 -9.35 19.49 -17.57
N THR A 220 -10.60 19.94 -17.51
CA THR A 220 -11.72 19.11 -17.01
C THR A 220 -12.89 19.12 -18.00
N PRO A 221 -13.48 17.96 -18.34
CA PRO A 221 -14.68 17.91 -19.17
C PRO A 221 -15.88 18.59 -18.49
N CYS A 222 -16.70 19.32 -19.26
CA CYS A 222 -17.91 19.97 -18.76
C CYS A 222 -18.90 18.98 -18.12
N ALA A 223 -18.97 17.74 -18.61
CA ALA A 223 -19.79 16.69 -18.00
C ALA A 223 -19.34 16.30 -16.58
N VAL A 224 -18.03 16.31 -16.32
CA VAL A 224 -17.47 16.04 -14.99
C VAL A 224 -17.70 17.24 -14.09
N LEU A 225 -17.50 18.45 -14.62
CA LEU A 225 -17.74 19.70 -13.91
C LEU A 225 -19.20 19.84 -13.47
N ASP A 226 -20.15 19.56 -14.37
CA ASP A 226 -21.58 19.51 -14.07
C ASP A 226 -21.89 18.54 -12.91
N SER A 227 -21.25 17.37 -12.92
CA SER A 227 -21.35 16.41 -11.81
C SER A 227 -20.72 16.90 -10.50
N MET A 228 -19.67 17.72 -10.54
CA MET A 228 -19.08 18.31 -9.32
C MET A 228 -20.03 19.30 -8.65
N PHE A 229 -20.86 19.99 -9.45
CA PHE A 229 -21.85 20.97 -9.00
C PHE A 229 -23.26 20.38 -8.85
N TYR A 230 -23.40 19.05 -8.74
CA TYR A 230 -24.70 18.38 -8.58
C TYR A 230 -25.72 18.76 -9.65
N HIS A 231 -25.27 18.87 -10.91
CA HIS A 231 -26.10 19.22 -12.06
C HIS A 231 -26.73 20.62 -11.98
N ASN A 232 -26.10 21.55 -11.25
CA ASN A 232 -26.52 22.95 -11.16
C ASN A 232 -26.03 23.75 -12.39
N LYS A 233 -26.74 23.58 -13.50
CA LYS A 233 -26.45 24.23 -14.79
C LYS A 233 -26.21 25.74 -14.69
N PRO A 234 -27.07 26.55 -14.03
CA PRO A 234 -26.86 28.01 -13.94
C PRO A 234 -25.51 28.39 -13.32
N VAL A 235 -25.06 27.64 -12.31
CA VAL A 235 -23.76 27.89 -11.65
C VAL A 235 -22.60 27.56 -12.60
N VAL A 236 -22.70 26.44 -13.31
CA VAL A 236 -21.63 26.01 -14.24
C VAL A 236 -21.51 26.98 -15.41
N GLU A 237 -22.62 27.40 -16.02
CA GLU A 237 -22.59 28.37 -17.14
C GLU A 237 -22.09 29.75 -16.70
N ALA A 238 -22.40 30.17 -15.47
CA ALA A 238 -21.92 31.45 -14.94
C ALA A 238 -20.40 31.43 -14.68
N LEU A 239 -19.86 30.31 -14.18
CA LEU A 239 -18.43 30.16 -13.90
C LEU A 239 -17.62 29.82 -15.16
N TYR A 240 -18.22 29.07 -16.09
CA TYR A 240 -17.60 28.50 -17.27
C TYR A 240 -18.54 28.61 -18.49
N PRO A 241 -18.64 29.79 -19.12
CA PRO A 241 -19.48 29.99 -20.30
C PRO A 241 -19.15 29.05 -21.47
N ASP A 242 -17.90 28.59 -21.56
CA ASP A 242 -17.45 27.60 -22.52
C ASP A 242 -18.24 26.28 -22.43
N CYS A 243 -18.85 25.95 -21.29
CA CYS A 243 -19.67 24.74 -21.12
C CYS A 243 -21.11 24.86 -21.68
N ILE A 244 -21.53 26.01 -22.22
CA ILE A 244 -22.86 26.17 -22.84
C ILE A 244 -23.05 25.16 -23.98
N GLY A 245 -22.04 24.99 -24.84
CA GLY A 245 -22.07 24.04 -25.95
C GLY A 245 -22.25 22.57 -25.53
N PHE A 246 -21.81 22.21 -24.32
CA PHE A 246 -22.07 20.89 -23.73
C PHE A 246 -23.56 20.70 -23.41
N TYR A 247 -24.23 21.72 -22.84
CA TYR A 247 -25.66 21.64 -22.50
C TYR A 247 -26.58 21.74 -23.72
N THR A 248 -26.19 22.47 -24.76
CA THR A 248 -26.95 22.54 -26.03
C THR A 248 -26.75 21.30 -26.90
N GLY A 249 -25.73 20.49 -26.62
CA GLY A 249 -25.37 19.32 -27.41
C GLY A 249 -24.51 19.63 -28.64
N GLU A 250 -24.11 20.89 -28.84
CA GLU A 250 -23.25 21.31 -29.94
C GLU A 250 -21.82 20.78 -29.79
N THR A 251 -21.29 20.80 -28.56
CA THR A 251 -19.94 20.32 -28.22
C THR A 251 -19.98 19.40 -26.99
N PRO A 252 -20.44 18.13 -27.14
CA PRO A 252 -20.61 17.22 -26.00
C PRO A 252 -19.31 16.88 -25.24
N ASP A 253 -18.17 16.94 -25.93
CA ASP A 253 -16.83 16.64 -25.37
C ASP A 253 -16.09 17.88 -24.86
N GLN A 254 -16.78 19.01 -24.71
CA GLN A 254 -16.19 20.28 -24.30
C GLN A 254 -15.43 20.18 -22.98
N ARG A 255 -14.28 20.87 -22.92
CA ARG A 255 -13.38 20.90 -21.77
C ARG A 255 -13.04 22.34 -21.41
N VAL A 256 -12.83 22.56 -20.12
CA VAL A 256 -12.44 23.88 -19.59
C VAL A 256 -11.18 23.77 -18.76
N ILE A 257 -10.46 24.89 -18.66
CA ILE A 257 -9.26 25.02 -17.87
C ILE A 257 -9.64 25.55 -16.48
N ILE A 258 -9.17 24.86 -15.44
CA ILE A 258 -9.50 25.17 -14.05
C ILE A 258 -8.22 25.40 -13.26
N LYS A 259 -8.16 26.52 -12.55
CA LYS A 259 -7.06 26.89 -11.66
C LYS A 259 -7.19 26.11 -10.35
N GLY A 260 -6.12 25.41 -9.95
CA GLY A 260 -6.08 24.66 -8.70
C GLY A 260 -5.80 25.55 -7.50
N THR A 261 -6.79 25.82 -6.66
CA THR A 261 -6.63 26.64 -5.45
C THR A 261 -7.12 25.91 -4.20
N SER A 262 -6.84 26.46 -3.02
CA SER A 262 -7.35 25.96 -1.73
C SER A 262 -8.73 26.51 -1.36
N GLY A 263 -9.49 27.05 -2.33
CA GLY A 263 -10.82 27.63 -2.11
C GLY A 263 -11.88 26.61 -1.70
N GLU A 264 -13.13 27.05 -1.55
CA GLU A 264 -14.27 26.19 -1.16
C GLU A 264 -14.94 25.48 -2.35
N ARG A 265 -14.54 25.88 -3.56
CA ARG A 265 -15.10 25.44 -4.83
C ARG A 265 -14.63 24.02 -5.19
N PRO A 266 -15.55 23.09 -5.52
CA PRO A 266 -15.20 21.68 -5.76
C PRO A 266 -14.22 21.48 -6.91
N ASP A 267 -14.38 22.28 -7.96
CA ASP A 267 -13.57 22.31 -9.16
C ASP A 267 -12.15 22.81 -8.92
N GLU A 268 -11.98 23.89 -8.16
CA GLU A 268 -10.67 24.43 -7.78
C GLU A 268 -9.91 23.45 -6.86
N ILE A 269 -10.60 22.84 -5.90
CA ILE A 269 -10.06 21.80 -5.01
C ILE A 269 -9.63 20.59 -5.85
N ALA A 270 -10.46 20.12 -6.78
CA ALA A 270 -10.13 19.00 -7.65
C ALA A 270 -8.90 19.30 -8.51
N ALA A 271 -8.82 20.48 -9.12
CA ALA A 271 -7.66 20.89 -9.91
C ALA A 271 -6.37 20.95 -9.07
N SER A 272 -6.45 21.46 -7.84
CA SER A 272 -5.32 21.51 -6.90
C SER A 272 -4.82 20.11 -6.50
N LEU A 273 -5.73 19.19 -6.19
CA LEU A 273 -5.38 17.82 -5.83
C LEU A 273 -4.89 17.03 -7.05
N ASN A 274 -5.58 17.07 -8.18
CA ASN A 274 -5.23 16.30 -9.38
C ASN A 274 -3.85 16.69 -9.93
N SER A 275 -3.46 17.96 -9.83
CA SER A 275 -2.12 18.43 -10.24
C SER A 275 -1.00 17.97 -9.30
N ALA A 276 -1.29 17.73 -8.01
CA ALA A 276 -0.28 17.31 -7.03
C ALA A 276 -0.12 15.80 -6.90
N PHE A 277 -1.19 15.03 -7.11
CA PHE A 277 -1.25 13.62 -6.74
C PHE A 277 -0.29 12.73 -7.55
N GLY A 278 -0.16 12.94 -8.87
CA GLY A 278 0.76 12.17 -9.73
C GLY A 278 2.22 12.24 -9.26
N ALA A 279 2.75 13.45 -9.12
CA ALA A 279 4.09 13.70 -8.59
C ALA A 279 4.27 13.14 -7.16
N SER A 280 3.29 13.35 -6.27
CA SER A 280 3.36 12.86 -4.90
C SER A 280 3.41 11.33 -4.81
N ALA A 281 2.69 10.65 -5.70
CA ALA A 281 2.63 9.20 -5.76
C ALA A 281 3.96 8.62 -6.25
N TRP A 282 4.58 9.22 -7.27
CA TRP A 282 5.91 8.81 -7.74
C TRP A 282 6.98 8.99 -6.65
N LEU A 283 7.00 10.16 -6.00
CA LEU A 283 7.93 10.43 -4.92
C LEU A 283 7.75 9.43 -3.76
N ALA A 284 6.50 9.19 -3.34
CA ALA A 284 6.21 8.20 -2.32
C ALA A 284 6.66 6.80 -2.73
N LEU A 285 6.35 6.36 -3.96
CA LEU A 285 6.73 5.05 -4.46
C LEU A 285 8.26 4.85 -4.42
N LEU A 286 9.03 5.83 -4.89
CA LEU A 286 10.51 5.78 -4.85
C LEU A 286 11.05 5.67 -3.42
N ILE A 287 10.51 6.47 -2.49
CA ILE A 287 10.88 6.40 -1.07
C ILE A 287 10.66 4.98 -0.53
N HIS A 288 9.54 4.34 -0.85
CA HIS A 288 9.20 3.02 -0.31
C HIS A 288 10.04 1.90 -0.94
N ILE A 289 10.35 2.01 -2.24
CA ILE A 289 11.27 1.08 -2.93
C ILE A 289 12.67 1.16 -2.31
N ILE A 290 13.20 2.36 -2.10
CA ILE A 290 14.53 2.53 -1.49
C ILE A 290 14.52 2.05 -0.04
N ALA A 291 13.50 2.43 0.74
CA ALA A 291 13.39 2.06 2.15
C ALA A 291 13.30 0.54 2.36
N VAL A 292 12.56 -0.18 1.51
CA VAL A 292 12.44 -1.64 1.67
C VAL A 292 13.74 -2.35 1.35
N GLU A 293 14.47 -1.94 0.31
CA GLU A 293 15.77 -2.54 -0.01
C GLU A 293 16.80 -2.25 1.09
N LEU A 294 16.82 -1.02 1.61
CA LEU A 294 17.66 -0.68 2.75
C LEU A 294 17.32 -1.55 3.98
N TYR A 295 16.04 -1.70 4.31
CA TYR A 295 15.61 -2.54 5.43
C TYR A 295 16.04 -4.01 5.25
N LEU A 296 15.88 -4.57 4.06
CA LEU A 296 16.26 -5.96 3.78
C LEU A 296 17.77 -6.16 3.84
N ARG A 297 18.57 -5.20 3.35
CA ARG A 297 20.04 -5.24 3.47
C ARG A 297 20.51 -5.12 4.92
N LEU A 298 19.88 -4.25 5.71
CA LEU A 298 20.20 -4.08 7.13
C LEU A 298 19.71 -5.26 8.01
N THR A 299 18.90 -6.18 7.46
CA THR A 299 18.39 -7.36 8.17
C THR A 299 18.89 -8.69 7.59
N SER A 300 20.09 -8.68 6.97
CA SER A 300 20.72 -9.85 6.36
C SER A 300 20.85 -11.07 7.29
N ALA A 301 21.13 -10.85 8.58
CA ALA A 301 21.23 -11.93 9.57
C ALA A 301 19.92 -12.74 9.71
N GLU A 302 18.75 -12.10 9.57
CA GLU A 302 17.47 -12.79 9.60
C GLU A 302 17.24 -13.59 8.30
N SER A 303 17.69 -13.05 7.16
CA SER A 303 17.65 -13.77 5.87
C SER A 303 18.49 -15.04 5.93
N GLU A 304 19.71 -14.96 6.48
CA GLU A 304 20.60 -16.13 6.62
C GLU A 304 20.03 -17.17 7.59
N ARG A 305 19.49 -16.72 8.74
CA ARG A 305 18.82 -17.60 9.69
C ARG A 305 17.66 -18.36 9.04
N LEU A 306 16.84 -17.67 8.25
CA LEU A 306 15.72 -18.29 7.53
C LEU A 306 16.19 -19.21 6.41
N ARG A 307 17.30 -18.90 5.74
CA ARG A 307 17.88 -19.76 4.70
C ARG A 307 18.29 -21.12 5.26
N LYS A 308 18.87 -21.17 6.46
CA LYS A 308 19.18 -22.42 7.19
C LYS A 308 17.92 -23.24 7.48
N VAL A 309 16.82 -22.60 7.89
CA VAL A 309 15.53 -23.27 8.10
C VAL A 309 14.97 -23.81 6.78
N SER A 310 15.04 -23.02 5.72
CA SER A 310 14.65 -23.42 4.37
C SER A 310 15.41 -24.64 3.87
N TYR A 311 16.73 -24.67 4.02
CA TYR A 311 17.54 -25.82 3.68
C TYR A 311 17.01 -27.11 4.33
N ARG A 312 16.81 -27.08 5.66
CA ARG A 312 16.31 -28.23 6.41
C ARG A 312 14.93 -28.68 5.94
N TRP A 313 14.03 -27.74 5.66
CA TRP A 313 12.69 -28.06 5.17
C TRP A 313 12.70 -28.67 3.77
N GLN A 314 13.55 -28.15 2.88
CA GLN A 314 13.72 -28.67 1.53
C GLN A 314 14.36 -30.06 1.55
N GLN A 315 15.34 -30.30 2.43
CA GLN A 315 15.95 -31.61 2.64
C GLN A 315 14.92 -32.63 3.15
N ASN A 316 14.14 -32.28 4.18
CA ASN A 316 13.07 -33.13 4.71
C ASN A 316 11.96 -33.41 3.68
N ALA A 317 11.75 -32.49 2.72
CA ALA A 317 10.83 -32.67 1.61
C ALA A 317 11.42 -33.48 0.42
N GLY A 318 12.66 -33.98 0.53
CA GLY A 318 13.31 -34.75 -0.52
C GLY A 318 13.64 -33.96 -1.78
N MET A 319 13.81 -32.64 -1.67
CA MET A 319 14.16 -31.80 -2.82
C MET A 319 15.60 -32.07 -3.26
N LYS A 320 15.84 -32.12 -4.58
CA LYS A 320 17.15 -32.49 -5.17
C LYS A 320 18.31 -31.58 -4.76
N ASP A 321 18.05 -30.31 -4.52
CA ASP A 321 19.09 -29.31 -4.23
C ASP A 321 18.64 -28.36 -3.09
N PRO A 322 18.65 -28.84 -1.83
CA PRO A 322 18.23 -28.04 -0.68
C PRO A 322 19.15 -26.83 -0.48
N GLY A 323 18.57 -25.69 -0.14
CA GLY A 323 19.26 -24.43 -0.03
C GLY A 323 19.59 -23.76 -1.36
N ASN A 324 19.41 -24.41 -2.52
CA ASN A 324 19.63 -23.79 -3.83
C ASN A 324 18.46 -23.98 -4.81
N ALA A 325 17.43 -24.75 -4.45
CA ALA A 325 16.24 -24.93 -5.29
C ALA A 325 15.42 -23.64 -5.49
N GLY A 326 14.41 -23.68 -6.37
CA GLY A 326 13.40 -22.62 -6.48
C GLY A 326 13.82 -21.43 -7.36
N LEU A 327 13.58 -20.20 -6.91
CA LEU A 327 13.83 -18.94 -7.65
C LEU A 327 15.08 -18.19 -7.13
N THR A 328 16.10 -18.95 -6.75
CA THR A 328 17.34 -18.43 -6.15
C THR A 328 18.31 -17.93 -7.20
N ALA A 329 19.16 -16.98 -6.81
CA ALA A 329 20.28 -16.55 -7.62
C ALA A 329 21.23 -17.72 -7.95
N GLN A 330 21.38 -18.69 -7.04
CA GLN A 330 22.22 -19.87 -7.27
C GLN A 330 21.72 -20.81 -8.36
N ARG A 331 20.43 -20.75 -8.68
CA ARG A 331 19.82 -21.62 -9.69
C ARG A 331 19.51 -20.90 -11.00
N LEU A 332 19.11 -19.63 -10.91
CA LEU A 332 18.68 -18.84 -12.07
C LEU A 332 19.71 -17.81 -12.51
N GLY A 333 20.65 -17.45 -11.65
CA GLY A 333 21.70 -16.47 -11.90
C GLY A 333 23.09 -17.11 -11.84
N ASP A 334 24.09 -16.26 -11.56
CA ASP A 334 25.52 -16.57 -11.55
C ASP A 334 26.11 -16.63 -10.13
N ALA A 335 25.26 -16.72 -9.10
CA ALA A 335 25.74 -16.78 -7.72
C ALA A 335 26.29 -18.17 -7.39
N GLU A 336 27.40 -18.20 -6.64
CA GLU A 336 27.97 -19.43 -6.12
C GLU A 336 26.93 -20.23 -5.30
N PRO A 337 26.90 -21.57 -5.44
CA PRO A 337 26.00 -22.42 -4.66
C PRO A 337 26.08 -22.13 -3.16
N TRP A 338 24.93 -21.95 -2.54
CA TRP A 338 24.86 -21.75 -1.10
C TRP A 338 25.08 -23.09 -0.41
N ALA A 339 26.08 -23.12 0.48
CA ALA A 339 26.38 -24.27 1.31
C ALA A 339 25.91 -24.00 2.75
N TYR A 340 25.38 -25.05 3.39
CA TYR A 340 25.04 -24.98 4.80
C TYR A 340 26.32 -24.84 5.64
N PRO A 341 26.42 -23.89 6.59
CA PRO A 341 27.64 -23.70 7.38
C PRO A 341 28.02 -24.95 8.18
N VAL A 342 29.27 -25.43 8.03
CA VAL A 342 29.77 -26.69 8.60
C VAL A 342 29.68 -26.71 10.13
N ASP A 343 29.98 -25.60 10.80
CA ASP A 343 29.92 -25.49 12.26
C ASP A 343 28.50 -25.71 12.83
N ASP A 344 27.46 -25.40 12.05
CA ASP A 344 26.07 -25.64 12.44
C ASP A 344 25.61 -27.08 12.13
N GLN A 345 26.34 -27.79 11.26
CA GLN A 345 26.01 -29.14 10.82
C GLN A 345 26.48 -30.17 11.84
N THR A 346 27.68 -29.97 12.40
CA THR A 346 28.23 -30.80 13.49
C THR A 346 27.36 -30.73 14.77
N LEU A 347 26.80 -29.56 15.07
CA LEU A 347 25.83 -29.38 16.18
C LEU A 347 24.51 -30.11 15.95
N TYR A 348 24.07 -30.24 14.69
CA TYR A 348 22.82 -30.89 14.34
C TYR A 348 22.95 -32.42 14.34
N ASP A 349 24.00 -32.94 13.70
CA ASP A 349 24.28 -34.37 13.65
C ASP A 349 24.70 -34.93 15.02
N GLY A 350 25.14 -34.05 15.94
CA GLY A 350 25.49 -34.34 17.33
C GLY A 350 24.33 -34.48 18.33
N GLY A 351 23.07 -34.31 17.92
CA GLY A 351 21.92 -34.80 18.70
C GLY A 351 21.13 -33.81 19.58
N GLU A 352 21.21 -32.49 19.38
CA GLU A 352 20.22 -31.58 19.98
C GLU A 352 19.02 -31.37 19.04
N SER A 353 18.09 -32.33 19.06
CA SER A 353 16.74 -32.09 18.55
C SER A 353 16.06 -31.04 19.43
N PHE A 354 16.06 -29.78 19.00
CA PHE A 354 15.19 -28.76 19.60
C PHE A 354 13.73 -29.17 19.36
N ARG A 355 13.11 -29.77 20.38
CA ARG A 355 11.66 -29.94 20.52
C ARG A 355 10.98 -28.59 20.73
#